data_AF-A0A2U3CDK0-F1
#
_entry.id   AF-A0A2U3CDK0-F1
#
_cell.length_a   1.000
_cell.length_b   1.000
_cell.length_c   1.000
_cell.angle_alpha   90.00
_cell.angle_beta   90.00
_cell.angle_gamma   90.00
#
_symmetry.space_group_name_H-M   'P 1'
#
loop_
_entity.id
_entity.type
_entity.pdbx_description
1 polymer ?
#
loop_
_entity_poly.entity_id
_entity_poly.type
_entity_poly.pdbx_seq_one_letter_code
_entity_poly.pdbx_strand_id
1 'polypeptide(L)'
;MREILFFAVLTDGEETDARYIADVADMITNNHTQVHVILLGVDTEASELQELAYATQGSIHFAFDPASGTLTSDLADIYRSIAEQTTNEQRVFSNSAVLKGTNWNIEDSFSLDQAKKATIVLNYKASSPLVGQPVVVQTPGGANISATFTGGKQGVTNYYGHYVWILNQPIAGIYKIIVGQGSGDIEYFTEASVEGPVSMNIYFPLPDRRSLKEPSLRVTGCEFPILVSLADDTPIIDARINASIITGTSYTNYESWNLMLYDDGHHGDGLPADGVYGNWFTRTMNPGTYSVKVQATGYSSITGDFTREVNQAFHLTPDEDLDKDGLPDGWETRFGMNTQTVVGEDGGKGDQDLDGLENLDELMYGTSPITADTDRGGESDFSEVNGSRDPYFMEDDNLVLPHFLAIPGNQNVTIRFQPRPGVVQFKLYRADNISKSFVLIDDSIDASTLEFIDSGLTNGEIYYYRMIAVNSGGAESGYSPIMSVIPRIDTIRPVAFVFINNGDQYTNNPTVTLKMITNETDITHMRVSQTSSFEGGSWVHFQNTIMFTLMGIGPQFVFVEFKDTFGNIGGNDRGIYAYDGIIIDPSYSPPSSSSTTQNADWASFDIVVYGLIISSIILYRKKKKLKR
;
A
#
# COMPACT_ATOMS: atom_id res chain seq x y z
N MET A 1 21.84 6.01 39.45
CA MET A 1 20.60 5.77 38.69
C MET A 1 19.48 6.45 39.45
N ARG A 2 18.52 7.08 38.76
CA ARG A 2 17.18 7.29 39.33
C ARG A 2 16.38 6.05 38.95
N GLU A 3 15.52 5.58 39.84
CA GLU A 3 14.60 4.48 39.54
C GLU A 3 13.53 5.03 38.60
N ILE A 4 13.31 4.36 37.46
CA ILE A 4 12.13 4.60 36.64
C ILE A 4 10.97 3.97 37.40
N LEU A 5 9.93 4.76 37.65
CA LEU A 5 8.70 4.30 38.30
C LEU A 5 7.69 3.94 37.22
N PHE A 6 7.05 2.78 37.39
CA PHE A 6 6.00 2.28 36.52
C PHE A 6 4.70 2.24 37.31
N PHE A 7 3.61 2.76 36.73
CA PHE A 7 2.27 2.61 37.30
C PHE A 7 1.36 1.96 36.25
N ALA A 8 0.64 0.92 36.66
CA ALA A 8 -0.50 0.41 35.93
C ALA A 8 -1.77 1.06 36.50
N VAL A 9 -2.54 1.73 35.64
CA VAL A 9 -3.88 2.24 35.94
C VAL A 9 -4.88 1.25 35.38
N LEU A 10 -5.89 0.88 36.16
CA LEU A 10 -6.99 -0.01 35.78
C LEU A 10 -8.29 0.74 36.06
N THR A 11 -9.15 0.86 35.06
CA THR A 11 -10.45 1.56 35.15
C THR A 11 -11.49 0.85 34.28
N ASP A 12 -12.76 1.10 34.59
CA ASP A 12 -13.95 0.65 33.87
C ASP A 12 -14.80 1.82 33.32
N GLY A 13 -14.27 3.05 33.34
CA GLY A 13 -14.90 4.23 32.76
C GLY A 13 -16.09 4.83 33.53
N GLU A 14 -16.45 4.30 34.71
CA GLU A 14 -17.53 4.81 35.57
C GLU A 14 -17.11 6.04 36.41
N GLU A 15 -15.86 6.50 36.29
CA GLU A 15 -15.22 7.50 37.17
C GLU A 15 -15.47 8.97 36.74
N THR A 16 -16.58 9.17 36.00
CA THR A 16 -17.32 10.35 35.45
C THR A 16 -17.03 11.83 35.81
N ASP A 17 -15.89 12.20 36.41
CA ASP A 17 -15.61 13.60 36.80
C ASP A 17 -14.12 13.97 36.61
N ALA A 18 -13.67 13.88 35.35
CA ALA A 18 -12.33 14.20 34.84
C ALA A 18 -11.65 15.40 35.54
N ARG A 19 -10.84 15.10 36.56
CA ARG A 19 -10.14 16.11 37.35
C ARG A 19 -8.63 15.86 37.44
N TYR A 20 -7.93 16.70 36.67
CA TYR A 20 -6.53 17.08 36.85
C TYR A 20 -5.44 16.20 36.21
N ILE A 21 -5.73 15.43 35.14
CA ILE A 21 -4.68 14.79 34.31
C ILE A 21 -3.62 15.83 33.88
N ALA A 22 -4.04 17.00 33.39
CA ALA A 22 -3.13 18.08 32.98
C ALA A 22 -2.24 18.61 34.12
N ASP A 23 -2.73 18.67 35.37
CA ASP A 23 -1.98 19.17 36.51
C ASP A 23 -0.94 18.14 37.01
N VAL A 24 -1.18 16.84 36.79
CA VAL A 24 -0.27 15.76 37.20
C VAL A 24 0.65 15.27 36.08
N ALA A 25 0.26 15.37 34.81
CA ALA A 25 1.05 14.87 33.67
C ALA A 25 2.46 15.48 33.63
N ASP A 26 2.57 16.79 33.87
CA ASP A 26 3.86 17.49 33.96
C ASP A 26 4.69 16.95 35.14
N MET A 27 4.08 16.65 36.29
CA MET A 27 4.77 16.08 37.46
C MET A 27 5.24 14.64 37.22
N ILE A 28 4.42 13.81 36.58
CA ILE A 28 4.73 12.41 36.26
C ILE A 28 5.88 12.36 35.25
N THR A 29 5.79 13.16 34.18
CA THR A 29 6.81 13.26 33.12
C THR A 29 8.14 13.79 33.65
N ASN A 30 8.14 14.84 34.48
CA ASN A 30 9.37 15.39 35.09
C ASN A 30 10.04 14.43 36.10
N ASN A 31 9.32 13.42 36.61
CA ASN A 31 9.89 12.36 37.44
C ASN A 31 10.44 11.16 36.64
N HIS A 32 10.22 11.11 35.31
CA HIS A 32 10.48 9.96 34.45
C HIS A 32 9.70 8.71 34.88
N THR A 33 8.43 8.92 35.22
CA THR A 33 7.47 7.85 35.53
C THR A 33 6.72 7.46 34.26
N GLN A 34 6.65 6.17 33.93
CA GLN A 34 5.84 5.64 32.82
C GLN A 34 4.47 5.20 33.34
N VAL A 35 3.39 5.55 32.61
CA VAL A 35 2.00 5.18 32.97
C VAL A 35 1.45 4.23 31.91
N HIS A 36 1.13 3.02 32.34
CA HIS A 36 0.47 2.01 31.51
C HIS A 36 -1.01 1.97 31.90
N VAL A 37 -1.91 2.01 30.92
CA VAL A 37 -3.36 2.00 31.14
C VAL A 37 -3.94 0.66 30.72
N ILE A 38 -4.84 0.12 31.53
CA ILE A 38 -5.61 -1.09 31.26
C ILE A 38 -7.08 -0.70 31.27
N LEU A 39 -7.67 -0.66 30.07
CA LEU A 39 -9.07 -0.32 29.85
C LEU A 39 -9.92 -1.60 29.91
N LEU A 40 -11.01 -1.58 30.68
CA LEU A 40 -11.93 -2.72 30.83
C LEU A 40 -13.27 -2.44 30.13
N GLY A 41 -13.53 -3.11 29.01
CA GLY A 41 -14.76 -2.88 28.24
C GLY A 41 -14.81 -1.49 27.59
N VAL A 42 -16.02 -0.94 27.47
CA VAL A 42 -16.24 0.36 26.81
C VAL A 42 -16.03 1.50 27.82
N ASP A 43 -14.78 1.99 27.87
CA ASP A 43 -14.36 3.09 28.72
C ASP A 43 -14.61 4.46 28.03
N THR A 44 -15.04 5.46 28.81
CA THR A 44 -15.39 6.80 28.32
C THR A 44 -14.27 7.86 28.48
N GLU A 45 -13.23 7.60 29.29
CA GLU A 45 -12.05 8.47 29.46
C GLU A 45 -10.80 7.92 28.71
N ALA A 46 -10.99 6.89 27.89
CA ALA A 46 -9.93 6.20 27.15
C ALA A 46 -9.09 7.11 26.23
N SER A 47 -9.65 8.23 25.74
CA SER A 47 -8.93 9.19 24.90
C SER A 47 -7.90 9.99 25.72
N GLU A 48 -8.31 10.55 26.85
CA GLU A 48 -7.47 11.30 27.78
C GLU A 48 -6.40 10.41 28.45
N LEU A 49 -6.77 9.16 28.77
CA LEU A 49 -5.86 8.17 29.32
C LEU A 49 -4.82 7.71 28.27
N GLN A 50 -5.20 7.62 26.99
CA GLN A 50 -4.26 7.39 25.88
C GLN A 50 -3.24 8.53 25.73
N GLU A 51 -3.68 9.80 25.81
CA GLU A 51 -2.76 10.94 25.78
C GLU A 51 -1.77 10.91 26.97
N LEU A 52 -2.25 10.59 28.19
CA LEU A 52 -1.40 10.46 29.38
C LEU A 52 -0.36 9.33 29.25
N ALA A 53 -0.76 8.16 28.73
CA ALA A 53 0.15 7.05 28.51
C ALA A 53 1.26 7.43 27.52
N TYR A 54 0.91 8.00 26.36
CA TYR A 54 1.90 8.41 25.36
C TYR A 54 2.79 9.57 25.82
N ALA A 55 2.24 10.56 26.53
CA ALA A 55 3.02 11.67 27.09
C ALA A 55 4.09 11.20 28.09
N THR A 56 3.82 10.09 28.79
CA THR A 56 4.73 9.48 29.78
C THR A 56 5.60 8.36 29.23
N GLN A 57 5.52 8.06 27.92
CA GLN A 57 6.19 6.93 27.26
C GLN A 57 5.77 5.55 27.81
N GLY A 58 4.55 5.44 28.34
CA GLY A 58 3.91 4.16 28.62
C GLY A 58 3.04 3.69 27.45
N SER A 59 2.14 2.74 27.74
CA SER A 59 1.29 2.04 26.77
C SER A 59 -0.16 2.00 27.23
N ILE A 60 -1.08 1.73 26.30
CA ILE A 60 -2.45 1.32 26.68
C ILE A 60 -2.70 -0.12 26.26
N HIS A 61 -3.54 -0.81 27.02
CA HIS A 61 -3.93 -2.21 26.85
C HIS A 61 -5.43 -2.35 27.10
N PHE A 62 -6.03 -3.41 26.56
CA PHE A 62 -7.49 -3.59 26.54
C PHE A 62 -7.88 -5.03 26.84
N ALA A 63 -8.89 -5.20 27.68
CA ALA A 63 -9.62 -6.45 27.86
C ALA A 63 -11.14 -6.19 27.81
N PHE A 64 -11.90 -7.13 27.24
CA PHE A 64 -13.36 -7.03 27.22
C PHE A 64 -13.96 -7.26 28.62
N ASP A 65 -15.25 -6.89 28.78
CA ASP A 65 -15.99 -6.96 30.05
C ASP A 65 -15.86 -8.35 30.73
N PRO A 66 -15.56 -8.42 32.05
CA PRO A 66 -15.56 -9.67 32.84
C PRO A 66 -16.75 -10.61 32.63
N ALA A 67 -17.93 -10.10 32.30
CA ALA A 67 -19.13 -10.88 31.97
C ALA A 67 -18.93 -11.84 30.79
N SER A 68 -17.97 -11.55 29.90
CA SER A 68 -17.64 -12.37 28.73
C SER A 68 -16.64 -13.51 28.99
N GLY A 69 -16.01 -13.55 30.17
CA GLY A 69 -15.62 -14.80 30.83
C GLY A 69 -14.13 -15.11 31.03
N THR A 70 -13.21 -14.57 30.22
CA THR A 70 -11.77 -14.93 30.24
C THR A 70 -10.86 -13.96 30.99
N LEU A 71 -11.41 -12.91 31.64
CA LEU A 71 -10.65 -11.76 32.14
C LEU A 71 -9.41 -12.11 33.00
N THR A 72 -9.35 -13.28 33.65
CA THR A 72 -8.17 -13.68 34.44
C THR A 72 -6.98 -14.10 33.58
N SER A 73 -7.20 -14.71 32.41
CA SER A 73 -6.15 -14.92 31.42
C SER A 73 -5.78 -13.60 30.72
N ASP A 74 -6.77 -12.76 30.46
CA ASP A 74 -6.60 -11.55 29.65
C ASP A 74 -5.80 -10.49 30.43
N LEU A 75 -6.14 -10.28 31.71
CA LEU A 75 -5.31 -9.50 32.64
C LEU A 75 -3.93 -10.13 32.87
N ALA A 76 -3.80 -11.46 32.86
CA ALA A 76 -2.49 -12.10 33.00
C ALA A 76 -1.57 -11.84 31.80
N ASP A 77 -2.12 -11.81 30.58
CA ASP A 77 -1.40 -11.38 29.37
C ASP A 77 -0.99 -9.91 29.48
N ILE A 78 -1.92 -9.02 29.84
CA ILE A 78 -1.65 -7.57 29.93
C ILE A 78 -0.61 -7.26 31.00
N TYR A 79 -0.74 -7.83 32.21
CA TYR A 79 0.26 -7.63 33.27
C TYR A 79 1.63 -8.20 32.89
N ARG A 80 1.70 -9.25 32.07
CA ARG A 80 2.98 -9.73 31.53
C ARG A 80 3.53 -8.83 30.42
N SER A 81 2.69 -8.33 29.53
CA SER A 81 3.07 -7.37 28.48
C SER A 81 3.69 -6.09 29.07
N ILE A 82 3.09 -5.55 30.13
CA ILE A 82 3.66 -4.43 30.90
C ILE A 82 4.96 -4.84 31.60
N ALA A 83 4.97 -6.00 32.29
CA ALA A 83 6.15 -6.46 33.00
C ALA A 83 7.35 -6.68 32.08
N GLU A 84 7.15 -7.24 30.88
CA GLU A 84 8.17 -7.46 29.84
C GLU A 84 8.86 -6.15 29.44
N GLN A 85 8.10 -5.06 29.26
CA GLN A 85 8.65 -3.72 29.03
C GLN A 85 9.49 -3.24 30.22
N THR A 86 9.06 -3.49 31.47
CA THR A 86 9.82 -3.11 32.67
C THR A 86 11.10 -3.93 32.89
N THR A 87 11.15 -5.17 32.41
CA THR A 87 12.27 -6.11 32.61
C THR A 87 13.22 -6.21 31.42
N ASN A 88 12.89 -5.55 30.29
CA ASN A 88 13.55 -5.75 28.99
C ASN A 88 13.53 -7.24 28.58
N GLU A 89 12.41 -7.92 28.85
CA GLU A 89 12.10 -9.24 28.31
C GLU A 89 11.39 -9.10 26.95
N GLN A 90 11.44 -10.14 26.15
CA GLN A 90 10.84 -10.21 24.82
C GLN A 90 10.02 -11.49 24.72
N ARG A 91 8.70 -11.38 24.58
CA ARG A 91 7.82 -12.55 24.49
C ARG A 91 8.10 -13.35 23.23
N VAL A 92 8.09 -14.68 23.36
CA VAL A 92 8.27 -15.63 22.25
C VAL A 92 7.08 -16.58 22.10
N PHE A 93 6.20 -16.63 23.10
CA PHE A 93 4.99 -17.44 23.12
C PHE A 93 3.99 -16.90 24.16
N SER A 94 2.71 -16.82 23.81
CA SER A 94 1.60 -16.87 24.77
C SER A 94 0.40 -17.66 24.26
N ASN A 95 -0.28 -18.34 25.19
CA ASN A 95 -1.50 -19.11 24.97
C ASN A 95 -2.48 -18.92 26.14
N SER A 96 -3.78 -18.99 25.86
CA SER A 96 -4.84 -19.00 26.87
C SER A 96 -5.97 -19.92 26.46
N ALA A 97 -6.58 -20.60 27.44
CA ALA A 97 -7.76 -21.43 27.20
C ALA A 97 -8.61 -21.63 28.44
N VAL A 98 -9.88 -21.98 28.20
CA VAL A 98 -10.82 -22.44 29.23
C VAL A 98 -11.16 -23.91 28.99
N LEU A 99 -10.67 -24.79 29.86
CA LEU A 99 -10.99 -26.22 29.86
C LEU A 99 -12.10 -26.52 30.87
N LYS A 100 -12.96 -27.49 30.53
CA LYS A 100 -14.22 -27.77 31.25
C LYS A 100 -14.33 -29.23 31.66
N GLY A 101 -14.99 -29.49 32.79
CA GLY A 101 -15.39 -30.84 33.19
C GLY A 101 -14.38 -31.60 34.06
N THR A 102 -14.37 -32.93 33.99
CA THR A 102 -13.77 -33.78 35.05
C THR A 102 -12.35 -34.30 34.79
N ASN A 103 -11.86 -34.26 33.56
CA ASN A 103 -10.51 -34.69 33.20
C ASN A 103 -9.95 -33.81 32.08
N TRP A 104 -8.80 -33.18 32.31
CA TRP A 104 -8.03 -32.45 31.29
C TRP A 104 -6.54 -32.46 31.64
N ASN A 105 -5.69 -32.16 30.66
CA ASN A 105 -4.25 -31.92 30.83
C ASN A 105 -3.86 -30.68 30.00
N ILE A 106 -2.76 -30.02 30.36
CA ILE A 106 -2.18 -28.91 29.58
C ILE A 106 -0.77 -29.34 29.16
N GLU A 107 -0.45 -29.20 27.88
CA GLU A 107 0.87 -29.52 27.30
C GLU A 107 1.22 -28.49 26.22
N ASP A 108 1.50 -27.26 26.66
CA ASP A 108 1.78 -26.14 25.77
C ASP A 108 3.25 -26.17 25.35
N SER A 109 3.49 -26.28 24.03
CA SER A 109 4.83 -26.42 23.45
C SER A 109 5.27 -25.13 22.76
N PHE A 110 6.49 -24.67 23.04
CA PHE A 110 7.04 -23.41 22.51
C PHE A 110 8.54 -23.53 22.26
N SER A 111 9.08 -22.70 21.37
CA SER A 111 10.53 -22.61 21.15
C SER A 111 11.14 -21.50 22.00
N LEU A 112 12.35 -21.71 22.52
CA LEU A 112 13.23 -20.64 22.99
C LEU A 112 14.41 -20.51 22.02
N ASP A 113 14.71 -19.29 21.58
CA ASP A 113 15.96 -18.96 20.88
C ASP A 113 17.11 -18.73 21.87
N GLN A 114 18.31 -18.41 21.38
CA GLN A 114 19.48 -18.22 22.23
C GLN A 114 19.37 -16.95 23.09
N ALA A 115 19.22 -17.13 24.41
CA ALA A 115 18.99 -16.04 25.35
C ALA A 115 19.93 -16.08 26.57
N LYS A 116 20.13 -14.93 27.22
CA LYS A 116 20.85 -14.83 28.50
C LYS A 116 20.03 -15.38 29.65
N LYS A 117 18.71 -15.17 29.59
CA LYS A 117 17.69 -15.59 30.55
C LYS A 117 16.39 -15.84 29.80
N ALA A 118 15.58 -16.79 30.27
CA ALA A 118 14.17 -16.90 29.92
C ALA A 118 13.31 -16.88 31.19
N THR A 119 12.15 -16.25 31.08
CA THR A 119 11.08 -16.27 32.07
C THR A 119 9.91 -17.01 31.44
N ILE A 120 9.38 -18.01 32.15
CA ILE A 120 8.24 -18.82 31.71
C ILE A 120 7.19 -18.75 32.81
N VAL A 121 5.93 -18.57 32.44
CA VAL A 121 4.81 -18.31 33.37
C VAL A 121 3.62 -19.20 33.05
N LEU A 122 2.95 -19.65 34.11
CA LEU A 122 1.59 -20.20 34.08
C LEU A 122 0.77 -19.46 35.14
N ASN A 123 -0.25 -18.72 34.71
CA ASN A 123 -1.30 -18.17 35.56
C ASN A 123 -2.58 -18.98 35.39
N TYR A 124 -3.36 -19.20 36.46
CA TYR A 124 -4.63 -19.92 36.36
C TYR A 124 -5.68 -19.52 37.41
N LYS A 125 -6.94 -19.80 37.06
CA LYS A 125 -8.15 -19.77 37.88
C LYS A 125 -8.88 -21.09 37.65
N ALA A 126 -9.01 -21.92 38.67
CA ALA A 126 -9.65 -23.24 38.56
C ALA A 126 -10.73 -23.45 39.63
N SER A 127 -11.77 -24.22 39.34
CA SER A 127 -12.80 -24.60 40.32
C SER A 127 -12.31 -25.69 41.30
N SER A 128 -11.09 -26.18 41.13
CA SER A 128 -10.42 -27.19 41.98
C SER A 128 -8.91 -26.92 42.05
N PRO A 129 -8.23 -27.30 43.15
CA PRO A 129 -6.83 -26.97 43.33
C PRO A 129 -5.91 -27.93 42.55
N LEU A 130 -4.82 -27.41 41.98
CA LEU A 130 -3.78 -28.21 41.30
C LEU A 130 -2.84 -28.97 42.29
N VAL A 131 -3.25 -29.10 43.55
CA VAL A 131 -2.42 -29.66 44.63
C VAL A 131 -2.17 -31.15 44.37
N GLY A 132 -0.90 -31.51 44.21
CA GLY A 132 -0.46 -32.88 43.92
C GLY A 132 -0.33 -33.21 42.44
N GLN A 133 -0.73 -32.30 41.53
CA GLN A 133 -0.45 -32.45 40.10
C GLN A 133 1.00 -32.05 39.79
N PRO A 134 1.67 -32.73 38.83
CA PRO A 134 2.92 -32.23 38.28
C PRO A 134 2.62 -30.93 37.51
N VAL A 135 3.21 -29.83 37.96
CA VAL A 135 3.26 -28.55 37.24
C VAL A 135 4.73 -28.25 36.99
N VAL A 136 5.18 -28.47 35.75
CA VAL A 136 6.61 -28.48 35.40
C VAL A 136 6.83 -27.90 34.00
N VAL A 137 8.04 -27.37 33.77
CA VAL A 137 8.54 -27.08 32.42
C VAL A 137 9.45 -28.23 31.98
N GLN A 138 9.16 -28.87 30.85
CA GLN A 138 10.03 -29.85 30.23
C GLN A 138 11.00 -29.16 29.26
N THR A 139 12.27 -29.53 29.32
CA THR A 139 13.35 -29.06 28.44
C THR A 139 13.40 -29.80 27.09
N PRO A 140 14.12 -29.28 26.08
CA PRO A 140 14.40 -30.01 24.84
C PRO A 140 15.04 -31.40 25.03
N GLY A 141 15.75 -31.60 26.15
CA GLY A 141 16.32 -32.90 26.54
C GLY A 141 15.37 -33.83 27.29
N GLY A 142 14.07 -33.49 27.42
CA GLY A 142 13.06 -34.28 28.12
C GLY A 142 13.12 -34.21 29.67
N ALA A 143 14.04 -33.42 30.24
CA ALA A 143 14.15 -33.24 31.69
C ALA A 143 13.15 -32.20 32.20
N ASN A 144 12.48 -32.49 33.31
CA ASN A 144 11.46 -31.64 33.91
C ASN A 144 12.05 -30.71 34.99
N ILE A 145 11.64 -29.44 34.97
CA ILE A 145 12.07 -28.37 35.87
C ILE A 145 10.87 -27.92 36.72
N SER A 146 11.06 -27.85 38.04
CA SER A 146 10.11 -27.26 38.98
C SER A 146 10.17 -25.73 38.96
N ALA A 147 9.05 -25.05 39.21
CA ALA A 147 8.98 -23.59 39.20
C ALA A 147 9.93 -22.95 40.24
N THR A 148 10.53 -21.82 39.85
CA THR A 148 11.38 -20.98 40.71
C THR A 148 10.55 -20.25 41.77
N PHE A 149 9.35 -19.80 41.38
CA PHE A 149 8.37 -19.19 42.28
C PHE A 149 6.99 -19.82 42.05
N THR A 150 6.26 -20.02 43.14
CA THR A 150 4.87 -20.49 43.13
C THR A 150 4.06 -19.69 44.14
N GLY A 151 2.92 -19.16 43.72
CA GLY A 151 1.99 -18.46 44.60
C GLY A 151 0.55 -18.82 44.27
N GLY A 152 -0.34 -18.67 45.24
CA GLY A 152 -1.75 -18.98 45.03
C GLY A 152 -2.64 -18.53 46.18
N LYS A 153 -3.93 -18.42 45.87
CA LYS A 153 -4.96 -17.93 46.79
C LYS A 153 -6.28 -18.67 46.51
N GLN A 154 -6.85 -19.26 47.56
CA GLN A 154 -8.23 -19.73 47.52
C GLN A 154 -9.17 -18.53 47.64
N GLY A 155 -10.03 -18.34 46.63
CA GLY A 155 -11.19 -17.45 46.68
C GLY A 155 -12.43 -18.14 47.26
N VAL A 156 -13.61 -17.55 47.06
CA VAL A 156 -14.87 -18.10 47.58
C VAL A 156 -15.27 -19.40 46.88
N THR A 157 -15.10 -19.47 45.56
CA THR A 157 -15.45 -20.62 44.70
C THR A 157 -14.29 -21.18 43.88
N ASN A 158 -13.27 -20.37 43.63
CA ASN A 158 -12.16 -20.66 42.71
C ASN A 158 -10.81 -20.64 43.43
N TYR A 159 -9.84 -21.39 42.91
CA TYR A 159 -8.44 -21.38 43.28
C TYR A 159 -7.66 -20.62 42.22
N TYR A 160 -6.95 -19.57 42.63
CA TYR A 160 -6.07 -18.79 41.78
C TYR A 160 -4.62 -19.17 42.06
N GLY A 161 -3.76 -19.17 41.06
CA GLY A 161 -2.33 -19.36 41.27
C GLY A 161 -1.46 -18.99 40.08
N HIS A 162 -0.17 -18.85 40.38
CA HIS A 162 0.89 -18.58 39.42
C HIS A 162 2.09 -19.49 39.68
N TYR A 163 2.72 -19.93 38.60
CA TYR A 163 4.01 -20.61 38.58
C TYR A 163 4.94 -19.83 37.66
N VAL A 164 6.16 -19.55 38.12
CA VAL A 164 7.18 -18.84 37.34
C VAL A 164 8.48 -19.63 37.37
N TRP A 165 9.04 -19.91 36.20
CA TRP A 165 10.37 -20.50 36.03
C TRP A 165 11.30 -19.42 35.47
N ILE A 166 12.43 -19.18 36.14
CA ILE A 166 13.52 -18.35 35.61
C ILE A 166 14.68 -19.26 35.24
N LEU A 167 14.96 -19.34 33.94
CA LEU A 167 16.06 -20.12 33.39
C LEU A 167 17.20 -19.16 33.02
N ASN A 168 18.35 -19.29 33.68
CA ASN A 168 19.56 -18.57 33.27
C ASN A 168 20.29 -19.40 32.20
N GLN A 169 20.66 -18.78 31.08
CA GLN A 169 21.25 -19.43 29.90
C GLN A 169 20.47 -20.68 29.44
N PRO A 170 19.19 -20.53 29.04
CA PRO A 170 18.41 -21.62 28.46
C PRO A 170 19.09 -22.23 27.22
N ILE A 171 18.82 -23.51 26.98
CA ILE A 171 19.30 -24.21 25.79
C ILE A 171 18.26 -24.00 24.70
N ALA A 172 18.64 -23.41 23.56
CA ALA A 172 17.70 -23.15 22.47
C ALA A 172 17.00 -24.44 21.98
N GLY A 173 15.72 -24.34 21.62
CA GLY A 173 14.87 -25.44 21.18
C GLY A 173 13.51 -25.50 21.87
N ILE A 174 12.79 -26.61 21.68
CA ILE A 174 11.40 -26.77 22.12
C ILE A 174 11.31 -27.13 23.61
N TYR A 175 10.62 -26.28 24.37
CA TYR A 175 10.20 -26.51 25.75
C TYR A 175 8.69 -26.83 25.80
N LYS A 176 8.23 -27.36 26.94
CA LYS A 176 6.80 -27.56 27.21
C LYS A 176 6.40 -27.15 28.62
N ILE A 177 5.29 -26.41 28.78
CA ILE A 177 4.61 -26.29 30.08
C ILE A 177 3.66 -27.48 30.21
N ILE A 178 3.82 -28.28 31.26
CA ILE A 178 3.03 -29.48 31.52
C ILE A 178 2.27 -29.30 32.84
N VAL A 179 0.94 -29.37 32.76
CA VAL A 179 0.05 -29.52 33.92
C VAL A 179 -0.61 -30.90 33.86
N GLY A 180 -0.35 -31.72 34.87
CA GLY A 180 -0.94 -33.05 35.02
C GLY A 180 -2.46 -33.04 35.18
N GLN A 181 -3.04 -34.25 35.12
CA GLN A 181 -4.48 -34.48 34.97
C GLN A 181 -5.35 -33.75 35.99
N GLY A 182 -5.88 -32.59 35.61
CA GLY A 182 -6.78 -31.78 36.41
C GLY A 182 -8.23 -32.23 36.32
N SER A 183 -9.05 -31.65 37.19
CA SER A 183 -10.51 -31.85 37.24
C SER A 183 -11.20 -30.56 37.69
N GLY A 184 -12.48 -30.40 37.35
CA GLY A 184 -13.15 -29.11 37.46
C GLY A 184 -12.78 -28.19 36.29
N ASP A 185 -13.41 -27.02 36.22
CA ASP A 185 -13.11 -26.04 35.19
C ASP A 185 -11.78 -25.34 35.49
N ILE A 186 -11.00 -25.02 34.45
CA ILE A 186 -9.80 -24.18 34.54
C ILE A 186 -9.78 -23.16 33.41
N GLU A 187 -9.41 -21.94 33.75
CA GLU A 187 -9.04 -20.83 32.88
C GLU A 187 -7.56 -20.56 33.14
N TYR A 188 -6.74 -20.56 32.11
CA TYR A 188 -5.30 -20.39 32.26
C TYR A 188 -4.69 -19.51 31.17
N PHE A 189 -3.52 -18.96 31.50
CA PHE A 189 -2.63 -18.24 30.59
C PHE A 189 -1.21 -18.78 30.78
N THR A 190 -0.57 -19.15 29.69
CA THR A 190 0.82 -19.60 29.63
C THR A 190 1.62 -18.66 28.75
N GLU A 191 2.86 -18.35 29.16
CA GLU A 191 3.74 -17.43 28.45
C GLU A 191 5.20 -17.83 28.61
N ALA A 192 6.00 -17.50 27.59
CA ALA A 192 7.45 -17.52 27.67
C ALA A 192 8.05 -16.28 27.00
N SER A 193 9.09 -15.74 27.62
CA SER A 193 9.83 -14.56 27.18
C SER A 193 11.31 -14.67 27.49
N VAL A 194 12.13 -13.93 26.75
CA VAL A 194 13.60 -14.03 26.76
C VAL A 194 14.29 -12.68 26.95
N GLU A 195 15.42 -12.68 27.63
CA GLU A 195 16.43 -11.62 27.56
C GLU A 195 17.45 -12.00 26.47
N GLY A 196 17.07 -11.79 25.21
CA GLY A 196 17.86 -12.10 24.01
C GLY A 196 18.45 -10.85 23.33
N PRO A 197 19.16 -11.02 22.20
CA PRO A 197 19.58 -9.91 21.33
C PRO A 197 18.48 -9.48 20.36
N VAL A 198 17.63 -10.40 19.87
CA VAL A 198 16.50 -10.07 18.98
C VAL A 198 15.43 -9.34 19.79
N SER A 199 15.19 -8.08 19.44
CA SER A 199 14.16 -7.21 20.01
C SER A 199 13.13 -6.79 18.98
N MET A 200 11.87 -6.72 19.41
CA MET A 200 10.71 -6.30 18.63
C MET A 200 9.91 -5.26 19.42
N ASN A 201 9.52 -4.16 18.78
CA ASN A 201 8.66 -3.12 19.38
C ASN A 201 7.55 -2.75 18.40
N ILE A 202 6.34 -2.51 18.89
CA ILE A 202 5.20 -2.03 18.11
C ILE A 202 5.01 -0.51 18.33
N TYR A 203 4.63 0.20 17.27
CA TYR A 203 4.32 1.61 17.29
C TYR A 203 3.03 1.89 16.53
N PHE A 204 2.22 2.78 17.11
CA PHE A 204 1.10 3.41 16.42
C PHE A 204 1.45 4.89 16.27
N PRO A 205 1.80 5.39 15.07
CA PRO A 205 1.90 6.82 14.82
C PRO A 205 0.55 7.52 15.03
N LEU A 206 0.57 8.84 15.02
CA LEU A 206 -0.64 9.64 14.86
C LEU A 206 -0.91 9.88 13.36
N PRO A 207 -2.17 10.07 12.95
CA PRO A 207 -2.53 10.33 11.56
C PRO A 207 -1.94 11.66 11.06
N ASP A 208 -1.91 11.86 9.75
CA ASP A 208 -1.42 13.13 9.20
C ASP A 208 -2.34 14.29 9.57
N ARG A 209 -1.73 15.41 9.97
CA ARG A 209 -2.39 16.61 10.51
C ARG A 209 -3.13 17.43 9.46
N ARG A 210 -3.28 16.91 8.23
CA ARG A 210 -3.89 17.58 7.10
C ARG A 210 -5.40 17.33 6.99
N SER A 211 -5.91 16.25 7.60
CA SER A 211 -7.34 15.90 7.63
C SER A 211 -8.03 16.12 8.99
N LEU A 212 -7.28 16.33 10.07
CA LEU A 212 -7.83 16.36 11.44
C LEU A 212 -8.01 17.76 12.02
N LYS A 213 -9.16 17.99 12.69
CA LYS A 213 -9.41 19.15 13.55
C LYS A 213 -8.51 19.13 14.80
N GLU A 214 -8.33 17.97 15.42
CA GLU A 214 -7.47 17.78 16.61
C GLU A 214 -6.29 16.81 16.32
N PRO A 215 -5.08 17.33 15.98
CA PRO A 215 -3.94 16.54 15.50
C PRO A 215 -3.11 15.85 16.61
N SER A 216 -3.74 15.51 17.74
CA SER A 216 -3.19 14.65 18.81
C SER A 216 -3.93 13.32 18.99
N LEU A 217 -5.15 13.18 18.44
CA LEU A 217 -6.00 12.01 18.58
C LEU A 217 -5.98 11.13 17.32
N ARG A 218 -6.54 9.93 17.45
CA ARG A 218 -7.04 9.12 16.33
C ARG A 218 -8.55 9.16 16.37
N VAL A 219 -9.17 9.45 15.24
CA VAL A 219 -10.63 9.54 15.10
C VAL A 219 -11.15 8.46 14.16
N THR A 220 -12.46 8.23 14.15
CA THR A 220 -13.10 7.31 13.21
C THR A 220 -12.83 7.71 11.75
N GLY A 221 -12.58 6.73 10.89
CA GLY A 221 -12.26 6.90 9.47
C GLY A 221 -10.82 7.36 9.17
N CYS A 222 -10.01 7.76 10.15
CA CYS A 222 -8.63 8.19 9.88
C CYS A 222 -7.66 7.00 9.78
N GLU A 223 -6.85 6.97 8.71
CA GLU A 223 -5.85 5.92 8.49
C GLU A 223 -4.51 6.23 9.17
N PHE A 224 -3.79 5.18 9.59
CA PHE A 224 -2.42 5.25 10.10
C PHE A 224 -1.76 3.88 9.99
N PRO A 225 -0.42 3.79 9.84
CA PRO A 225 0.24 2.50 9.75
C PRO A 225 0.45 1.88 11.14
N ILE A 226 0.30 0.56 11.23
CA ILE A 226 0.81 -0.23 12.36
C ILE A 226 2.27 -0.56 12.03
N LEU A 227 3.20 -0.06 12.84
CA LEU A 227 4.65 -0.21 12.61
C LEU A 227 5.29 -1.15 13.64
N VAL A 228 6.26 -1.94 13.19
CA VAL A 228 7.03 -2.86 14.04
C VAL A 228 8.52 -2.75 13.72
N SER A 229 9.35 -2.35 14.69
CA SER A 229 10.81 -2.42 14.54
C SER A 229 11.31 -3.80 14.98
N LEU A 230 12.19 -4.45 14.19
CA LEU A 230 12.73 -5.78 14.48
C LEU A 230 14.25 -5.85 14.19
N ALA A 231 15.06 -6.11 15.22
CA ALA A 231 16.52 -6.06 15.12
C ALA A 231 17.27 -6.98 16.11
N ASP A 232 18.50 -7.39 15.74
CA ASP A 232 19.41 -8.30 16.49
C ASP A 232 20.84 -7.75 16.70
N ASP A 233 20.98 -6.48 17.03
CA ASP A 233 22.13 -5.58 16.77
C ASP A 233 22.18 -5.05 15.31
N THR A 234 21.53 -5.75 14.37
CA THR A 234 21.26 -5.29 12.99
C THR A 234 19.76 -5.35 12.66
N PRO A 235 19.27 -4.56 11.68
CA PRO A 235 17.95 -4.79 11.08
C PRO A 235 17.74 -6.24 10.63
N ILE A 236 16.57 -6.80 10.93
CA ILE A 236 16.13 -8.08 10.38
C ILE A 236 15.14 -7.78 9.28
N ILE A 237 15.49 -8.13 8.04
CA ILE A 237 14.77 -7.72 6.81
C ILE A 237 13.97 -8.85 6.14
N ASP A 238 14.17 -10.10 6.57
CA ASP A 238 13.52 -11.32 6.05
C ASP A 238 12.60 -12.00 7.10
N ALA A 239 11.85 -11.21 7.89
CA ALA A 239 10.86 -11.73 8.85
C ALA A 239 9.44 -11.71 8.28
N ARG A 240 8.63 -12.69 8.66
CA ARG A 240 7.17 -12.68 8.43
C ARG A 240 6.47 -12.16 9.69
N ILE A 241 5.76 -11.05 9.56
CA ILE A 241 5.07 -10.37 10.67
C ILE A 241 3.56 -10.25 10.38
N ASN A 242 2.73 -10.65 11.34
CA ASN A 242 1.27 -10.56 11.29
C ASN A 242 0.75 -9.83 12.52
N ALA A 243 -0.02 -8.76 12.31
CA ALA A 243 -0.81 -8.10 13.35
C ALA A 243 -2.24 -8.67 13.34
N SER A 244 -2.66 -9.29 14.45
CA SER A 244 -4.07 -9.61 14.69
C SER A 244 -4.70 -8.48 15.51
N ILE A 245 -5.67 -7.77 14.92
CA ILE A 245 -6.36 -6.62 15.52
C ILE A 245 -7.78 -7.04 15.92
N ILE A 246 -8.23 -6.67 17.12
CA ILE A 246 -9.61 -6.90 17.61
C ILE A 246 -10.19 -5.66 18.29
N THR A 247 -11.50 -5.42 18.12
CA THR A 247 -12.25 -4.32 18.76
C THR A 247 -13.69 -4.73 19.05
N GLY A 248 -14.44 -3.95 19.84
CA GLY A 248 -15.89 -4.15 20.06
C GLY A 248 -16.31 -4.11 21.53
N THR A 249 -17.32 -4.90 21.91
CA THR A 249 -17.93 -4.83 23.25
C THR A 249 -17.78 -6.11 24.09
N SER A 250 -17.57 -7.29 23.49
CA SER A 250 -17.38 -8.55 24.21
C SER A 250 -16.73 -9.64 23.36
N TYR A 251 -16.21 -10.71 23.97
CA TYR A 251 -15.82 -11.95 23.25
C TYR A 251 -16.95 -12.65 22.47
N THR A 252 -18.18 -12.13 22.52
CA THR A 252 -19.34 -12.58 21.72
C THR A 252 -19.84 -11.55 20.71
N ASN A 253 -19.26 -10.34 20.70
CA ASN A 253 -19.60 -9.22 19.82
C ASN A 253 -18.35 -8.34 19.66
N TYR A 254 -17.45 -8.79 18.79
CA TYR A 254 -16.19 -8.16 18.44
C TYR A 254 -15.94 -8.29 16.93
N GLU A 255 -15.18 -7.36 16.39
CA GLU A 255 -14.64 -7.40 15.03
C GLU A 255 -13.16 -7.77 15.10
N SER A 256 -12.65 -8.42 14.05
CA SER A 256 -11.27 -8.92 14.03
C SER A 256 -10.67 -8.95 12.63
N TRP A 257 -9.43 -8.51 12.50
CA TRP A 257 -8.68 -8.46 11.25
C TRP A 257 -7.28 -9.05 11.45
N ASN A 258 -6.68 -9.53 10.36
CA ASN A 258 -5.26 -9.85 10.30
C ASN A 258 -4.61 -8.98 9.24
N LEU A 259 -3.46 -8.41 9.55
CA LEU A 259 -2.73 -7.49 8.69
C LEU A 259 -1.28 -7.96 8.61
N MET A 260 -0.83 -8.35 7.41
CA MET A 260 0.58 -8.64 7.16
C MET A 260 1.35 -7.31 7.13
N LEU A 261 2.54 -7.25 7.74
CA LEU A 261 3.40 -6.06 7.73
C LEU A 261 4.65 -6.32 6.89
N TYR A 262 5.11 -5.31 6.15
CA TYR A 262 6.17 -5.39 5.13
C TYR A 262 7.29 -4.37 5.39
N ASP A 263 8.53 -4.73 5.02
CA ASP A 263 9.75 -3.88 5.05
C ASP A 263 10.22 -3.69 3.59
N ASP A 264 9.40 -2.98 2.80
CA ASP A 264 9.45 -2.90 1.35
C ASP A 264 9.54 -1.47 0.79
N GLY A 265 9.52 -0.45 1.66
CA GLY A 265 9.53 0.97 1.27
C GLY A 265 8.16 1.51 0.89
N HIS A 266 7.11 0.71 1.00
CA HIS A 266 5.71 1.07 0.82
C HIS A 266 4.98 0.94 2.17
N HIS A 267 3.67 0.69 2.19
CA HIS A 267 2.93 0.30 3.42
C HIS A 267 3.04 1.22 4.66
N GLY A 268 3.63 2.40 4.53
CA GLY A 268 3.90 3.36 5.61
C GLY A 268 5.20 3.11 6.41
N ASP A 269 6.07 2.18 5.98
CA ASP A 269 7.23 1.70 6.75
C ASP A 269 8.37 2.74 6.92
N GLY A 270 8.85 3.33 5.82
CA GLY A 270 9.98 4.27 5.79
C GLY A 270 10.91 4.05 4.60
N LEU A 271 11.84 3.08 4.71
CA LEU A 271 12.82 2.71 3.70
C LEU A 271 12.87 1.18 3.58
N PRO A 272 13.02 0.61 2.36
CA PRO A 272 13.06 -0.83 2.18
C PRO A 272 14.30 -1.46 2.81
N ALA A 273 14.10 -2.61 3.46
CA ALA A 273 15.13 -3.39 4.16
C ALA A 273 15.87 -2.58 5.24
N ASP A 274 15.14 -1.82 6.06
CA ASP A 274 15.68 -1.08 7.22
C ASP A 274 15.29 -1.66 8.60
N GLY A 275 14.45 -2.70 8.63
CA GLY A 275 14.01 -3.41 9.83
C GLY A 275 12.80 -2.78 10.52
N VAL A 276 12.19 -1.76 9.91
CA VAL A 276 10.83 -1.31 10.23
C VAL A 276 9.86 -1.96 9.26
N TYR A 277 8.89 -2.69 9.81
CA TYR A 277 7.79 -3.27 9.05
C TYR A 277 6.53 -2.42 9.25
N GLY A 278 5.79 -2.13 8.19
CA GLY A 278 4.55 -1.37 8.23
C GLY A 278 3.41 -2.01 7.45
N ASN A 279 2.18 -1.65 7.81
CA ASN A 279 1.02 -1.65 6.91
C ASN A 279 -0.07 -0.70 7.43
N TRP A 280 -0.84 -0.10 6.53
CA TRP A 280 -1.91 0.84 6.86
C TRP A 280 -3.11 0.13 7.49
N PHE A 281 -3.59 0.66 8.61
CA PHE A 281 -4.87 0.26 9.18
C PHE A 281 -5.93 1.29 8.83
N THR A 282 -6.83 0.91 7.92
CA THR A 282 -7.86 1.78 7.32
C THR A 282 -9.25 1.53 7.89
N ARG A 283 -9.56 0.28 8.29
CA ARG A 283 -10.84 -0.22 8.85
C ARG A 283 -11.15 0.39 10.23
N THR A 284 -11.48 1.68 10.22
CA THR A 284 -11.53 2.59 11.37
C THR A 284 -12.91 3.23 11.57
N MET A 285 -13.94 2.68 10.94
CA MET A 285 -15.34 3.12 11.05
C MET A 285 -15.84 3.20 12.49
N ASN A 286 -15.52 2.19 13.32
CA ASN A 286 -16.07 2.04 14.66
C ASN A 286 -15.20 2.75 15.72
N PRO A 287 -15.76 3.62 16.58
CA PRO A 287 -15.04 4.19 17.71
C PRO A 287 -14.84 3.13 18.81
N GLY A 288 -13.77 3.26 19.60
CA GLY A 288 -13.47 2.36 20.71
C GLY A 288 -12.00 1.95 20.78
N THR A 289 -11.72 0.95 21.61
CA THR A 289 -10.34 0.50 21.90
C THR A 289 -10.02 -0.78 21.15
N TYR A 290 -9.00 -0.71 20.30
CA TYR A 290 -8.51 -1.79 19.45
C TYR A 290 -7.28 -2.42 20.10
N SER A 291 -7.34 -3.72 20.39
CA SER A 291 -6.18 -4.49 20.85
C SER A 291 -5.45 -5.11 19.66
N VAL A 292 -4.11 -5.03 19.66
CA VAL A 292 -3.25 -5.52 18.58
C VAL A 292 -2.23 -6.50 19.14
N LYS A 293 -2.36 -7.79 18.79
CA LYS A 293 -1.33 -8.80 19.02
C LYS A 293 -0.53 -9.00 17.74
N VAL A 294 0.72 -8.56 17.73
CA VAL A 294 1.68 -8.87 16.66
C VAL A 294 2.43 -10.15 17.00
N GLN A 295 2.60 -11.01 16.00
CA GLN A 295 3.55 -12.13 16.01
C GLN A 295 4.51 -11.99 14.82
N ALA A 296 5.81 -12.08 15.10
CA ALA A 296 6.87 -12.14 14.10
C ALA A 296 7.61 -13.48 14.15
N THR A 297 7.98 -14.00 12.98
CA THR A 297 8.82 -15.20 12.84
C THR A 297 9.90 -14.93 11.79
N GLY A 298 11.13 -15.36 12.04
CA GLY A 298 12.25 -15.09 11.14
C GLY A 298 13.56 -15.73 11.61
N TYR A 299 14.66 -15.34 10.97
CA TYR A 299 16.00 -15.83 11.26
C TYR A 299 16.91 -14.69 11.72
N SER A 300 17.55 -14.86 12.88
CA SER A 300 18.61 -13.98 13.39
C SER A 300 19.97 -14.58 13.11
N SER A 301 20.92 -13.73 12.71
CA SER A 301 22.32 -14.14 12.52
C SER A 301 23.01 -14.56 13.82
N ILE A 302 22.46 -14.15 14.97
CA ILE A 302 22.98 -14.41 16.31
C ILE A 302 22.24 -15.59 16.96
N THR A 303 20.91 -15.61 16.95
CA THR A 303 20.14 -16.63 17.72
C THR A 303 19.70 -17.84 16.90
N GLY A 304 19.59 -17.71 15.58
CA GLY A 304 18.96 -18.69 14.69
C GLY A 304 17.49 -18.36 14.44
N ASP A 305 16.66 -19.38 14.23
CA ASP A 305 15.21 -19.22 14.06
C ASP A 305 14.59 -18.64 15.35
N PHE A 306 13.77 -17.59 15.23
CA PHE A 306 13.10 -16.95 16.36
C PHE A 306 11.60 -16.75 16.14
N THR A 307 10.87 -16.66 17.25
CA THR A 307 9.52 -16.10 17.33
C THR A 307 9.56 -14.91 18.28
N ARG A 308 8.81 -13.84 17.96
CA ARG A 308 8.55 -12.72 18.86
C ARG A 308 7.07 -12.38 18.87
N GLU A 309 6.54 -11.99 20.02
CA GLU A 309 5.17 -11.51 20.18
C GLU A 309 5.15 -10.18 20.95
N VAL A 310 4.17 -9.33 20.66
CA VAL A 310 3.87 -8.13 21.46
C VAL A 310 2.37 -7.85 21.44
N ASN A 311 1.84 -7.36 22.56
CA ASN A 311 0.42 -7.07 22.75
C ASN A 311 0.24 -5.64 23.31
N GLN A 312 -0.40 -4.77 22.53
CA GLN A 312 -0.68 -3.37 22.91
C GLN A 312 -1.94 -2.88 22.20
N ALA A 313 -2.61 -1.87 22.76
CA ALA A 313 -3.81 -1.28 22.18
C ALA A 313 -3.62 0.17 21.69
N PHE A 314 -4.57 0.63 20.89
CA PHE A 314 -4.84 2.04 20.59
C PHE A 314 -6.36 2.32 20.76
N HIS A 315 -6.73 3.58 20.93
CA HIS A 315 -8.13 4.01 21.02
C HIS A 315 -8.47 5.00 19.89
N LEU A 316 -9.64 4.81 19.27
CA LEU A 316 -10.26 5.69 18.29
C LEU A 316 -11.43 6.45 18.92
N THR A 317 -11.33 7.76 18.96
CA THR A 317 -12.43 8.68 19.32
C THR A 317 -13.42 8.76 18.14
N PRO A 318 -14.73 8.94 18.31
CA PRO A 318 -15.59 9.34 17.19
C PRO A 318 -15.19 10.73 16.66
N ASP A 319 -15.15 10.89 15.33
CA ASP A 319 -15.02 12.21 14.68
C ASP A 319 -16.38 12.95 14.70
N GLU A 320 -16.39 14.19 14.19
CA GLU A 320 -17.65 14.84 13.81
C GLU A 320 -18.25 14.20 12.54
N ASP A 321 -19.58 14.12 12.51
CA ASP A 321 -20.42 13.77 11.36
C ASP A 321 -21.51 14.86 11.34
N LEU A 322 -21.35 15.81 10.41
CA LEU A 322 -22.11 17.06 10.39
C LEU A 322 -23.53 16.91 9.83
N ASP A 323 -23.77 16.00 8.89
CA ASP A 323 -25.04 15.89 8.16
C ASP A 323 -25.80 14.56 8.35
N LYS A 324 -25.12 13.52 8.83
CA LYS A 324 -25.65 12.30 9.45
C LYS A 324 -26.11 11.21 8.50
N ASP A 325 -25.30 10.95 7.47
CA ASP A 325 -25.36 9.69 6.72
C ASP A 325 -24.45 8.57 7.28
N GLY A 326 -23.47 8.90 8.13
CA GLY A 326 -22.54 7.96 8.76
C GLY A 326 -21.08 8.07 8.30
N LEU A 327 -20.76 8.98 7.38
CA LEU A 327 -19.39 9.30 7.02
C LEU A 327 -18.75 10.30 8.02
N PRO A 328 -17.50 10.08 8.46
CA PRO A 328 -16.75 11.07 9.25
C PRO A 328 -16.31 12.30 8.42
N ASP A 329 -16.50 13.51 8.96
CA ASP A 329 -16.05 14.78 8.38
C ASP A 329 -14.59 14.70 7.88
N GLY A 330 -13.70 14.09 8.67
CA GLY A 330 -12.27 13.93 8.36
C GLY A 330 -11.94 12.86 7.31
N TRP A 331 -12.83 11.87 7.11
CA TRP A 331 -12.73 10.88 6.04
C TRP A 331 -13.12 11.52 4.70
N GLU A 332 -14.28 12.17 4.65
CA GLU A 332 -14.78 12.93 3.49
C GLU A 332 -13.78 14.01 3.04
N THR A 333 -13.31 14.83 3.99
CA THR A 333 -12.41 15.96 3.72
C THR A 333 -11.08 15.50 3.10
N ARG A 334 -10.62 14.28 3.41
CA ARG A 334 -9.41 13.69 2.81
C ARG A 334 -9.64 13.31 1.35
N PHE A 335 -10.79 12.71 1.02
CA PHE A 335 -11.12 12.31 -0.35
C PHE A 335 -11.68 13.46 -1.21
N GLY A 336 -12.02 14.59 -0.58
CA GLY A 336 -12.46 15.82 -1.26
C GLY A 336 -13.98 15.94 -1.42
N MET A 337 -14.73 15.11 -0.68
CA MET A 337 -16.18 15.11 -0.58
C MET A 337 -16.70 16.33 0.22
N ASN A 338 -18.02 16.45 0.35
CA ASN A 338 -18.69 17.60 0.93
C ASN A 338 -19.55 17.20 2.13
N THR A 339 -19.04 17.53 3.34
CA THR A 339 -19.55 17.18 4.69
C THR A 339 -20.92 17.75 5.08
N GLN A 340 -21.77 18.03 4.10
CA GLN A 340 -23.05 18.71 4.15
C GLN A 340 -24.04 18.18 3.08
N THR A 341 -23.79 17.03 2.44
CA THR A 341 -24.76 16.38 1.53
C THR A 341 -24.86 14.84 1.60
N VAL A 342 -25.79 14.35 2.44
CA VAL A 342 -26.31 12.95 2.50
C VAL A 342 -26.87 12.35 1.19
N VAL A 343 -26.62 12.98 0.03
CA VAL A 343 -27.10 12.58 -1.31
C VAL A 343 -26.11 12.98 -2.41
N GLY A 344 -26.04 12.15 -3.45
CA GLY A 344 -25.09 12.30 -4.56
C GLY A 344 -23.86 11.42 -4.34
N GLU A 345 -22.82 11.64 -5.15
CA GLU A 345 -21.59 10.85 -5.07
C GLU A 345 -20.80 11.13 -3.78
N ASP A 346 -21.02 12.28 -3.13
CA ASP A 346 -20.29 12.70 -1.92
C ASP A 346 -20.79 12.00 -0.64
N GLY A 347 -22.07 11.60 -0.56
CA GLY A 347 -22.69 11.08 0.66
C GLY A 347 -22.55 9.56 0.81
N GLY A 348 -22.91 9.00 1.97
CA GLY A 348 -22.74 7.58 2.34
C GLY A 348 -23.45 6.53 1.45
N LYS A 349 -24.19 6.96 0.42
CA LYS A 349 -24.77 6.09 -0.63
C LYS A 349 -24.34 6.49 -2.06
N GLY A 350 -23.27 7.27 -2.16
CA GLY A 350 -22.54 7.53 -3.40
C GLY A 350 -21.61 6.36 -3.75
N ASP A 351 -21.11 6.39 -4.99
CA ASP A 351 -20.21 5.41 -5.61
C ASP A 351 -19.28 6.24 -6.53
N GLN A 352 -18.33 6.96 -5.93
CA GLN A 352 -17.73 8.16 -6.56
C GLN A 352 -16.75 7.85 -7.71
N ASP A 353 -16.15 6.67 -7.76
CA ASP A 353 -15.34 6.21 -8.91
C ASP A 353 -16.08 5.23 -9.86
N LEU A 354 -17.24 4.73 -9.42
CA LEU A 354 -18.21 3.87 -10.10
C LEU A 354 -17.78 2.40 -10.21
N ASP A 355 -17.16 1.84 -9.17
CA ASP A 355 -16.89 0.40 -9.03
C ASP A 355 -18.13 -0.41 -8.55
N GLY A 356 -19.01 0.22 -7.78
CA GLY A 356 -20.26 -0.38 -7.28
C GLY A 356 -20.31 -0.64 -5.78
N LEU A 357 -19.25 -0.35 -5.03
CA LEU A 357 -19.25 -0.26 -3.56
C LEU A 357 -19.83 1.11 -3.13
N GLU A 358 -20.70 1.15 -2.10
CA GLU A 358 -21.19 2.44 -1.58
C GLU A 358 -20.16 3.06 -0.63
N ASN A 359 -19.97 4.38 -0.63
CA ASN A 359 -19.01 5.12 0.23
C ASN A 359 -19.01 4.68 1.72
N LEU A 360 -20.17 4.29 2.28
CA LEU A 360 -20.28 3.81 3.66
C LEU A 360 -19.78 2.36 3.85
N ASP A 361 -19.98 1.49 2.84
CA ASP A 361 -19.37 0.16 2.80
C ASP A 361 -17.85 0.30 2.60
N GLU A 362 -17.39 1.27 1.80
CA GLU A 362 -15.96 1.56 1.64
C GLU A 362 -15.30 1.97 2.96
N LEU A 363 -15.90 2.88 3.73
CA LEU A 363 -15.45 3.23 5.08
C LEU A 363 -15.37 1.99 6.00
N MET A 364 -16.27 1.02 5.83
CA MET A 364 -16.30 -0.23 6.60
C MET A 364 -15.21 -1.22 6.18
N TYR A 365 -14.98 -1.40 4.87
CA TYR A 365 -13.93 -2.27 4.31
C TYR A 365 -12.55 -1.60 4.27
N GLY A 366 -12.49 -0.28 4.47
CA GLY A 366 -11.31 0.58 4.54
C GLY A 366 -10.98 1.33 3.24
N THR A 367 -11.62 0.98 2.12
CA THR A 367 -11.23 1.32 0.74
C THR A 367 -11.36 2.80 0.39
N SER A 368 -10.91 3.17 -0.81
CA SER A 368 -10.69 4.56 -1.23
C SER A 368 -11.70 4.98 -2.31
N PRO A 369 -12.68 5.85 -2.00
CA PRO A 369 -13.87 6.18 -2.83
C PRO A 369 -13.58 7.03 -4.07
N ILE A 370 -12.32 7.05 -4.50
CA ILE A 370 -11.83 7.78 -5.67
C ILE A 370 -10.91 6.90 -6.53
N THR A 371 -10.82 5.61 -6.21
CA THR A 371 -9.99 4.58 -6.83
C THR A 371 -10.63 3.20 -6.68
N ALA A 372 -11.42 2.81 -7.70
CA ALA A 372 -12.10 1.53 -7.97
C ALA A 372 -11.21 0.25 -7.99
N ASP A 373 -10.07 0.29 -7.31
CA ASP A 373 -8.89 -0.59 -7.35
C ASP A 373 -7.88 0.08 -6.40
N THR A 374 -8.04 -0.14 -5.10
CA THR A 374 -7.35 0.60 -4.03
C THR A 374 -5.85 0.32 -4.03
N ASP A 375 -5.43 -0.94 -4.25
CA ASP A 375 -4.02 -1.35 -4.22
C ASP A 375 -3.31 -1.38 -5.59
N ARG A 376 -4.08 -1.50 -6.68
CA ARG A 376 -3.64 -1.50 -8.09
C ARG A 376 -3.07 -2.83 -8.60
N GLY A 377 -3.46 -3.96 -8.02
CA GLY A 377 -3.37 -5.29 -8.63
C GLY A 377 -4.21 -5.39 -9.91
N GLY A 378 -5.40 -4.80 -9.90
CA GLY A 378 -6.27 -4.65 -11.05
C GLY A 378 -7.52 -5.54 -11.08
N GLU A 379 -7.89 -6.18 -9.97
CA GLU A 379 -9.29 -6.41 -9.63
C GLU A 379 -9.99 -5.10 -9.20
N SER A 380 -11.19 -5.14 -8.61
CA SER A 380 -11.90 -3.96 -8.09
C SER A 380 -12.34 -4.20 -6.65
N ASP A 381 -12.37 -3.15 -5.84
CA ASP A 381 -12.67 -3.21 -4.41
C ASP A 381 -14.01 -3.93 -4.12
N PHE A 382 -15.08 -3.63 -4.87
CA PHE A 382 -16.36 -4.34 -4.82
C PHE A 382 -16.22 -5.84 -5.17
N SER A 383 -15.47 -6.15 -6.23
CA SER A 383 -15.25 -7.50 -6.73
C SER A 383 -14.48 -8.37 -5.73
N GLU A 384 -13.50 -7.77 -5.05
CA GLU A 384 -12.71 -8.38 -4.00
C GLU A 384 -13.51 -8.61 -2.72
N VAL A 385 -14.21 -7.58 -2.23
CA VAL A 385 -15.09 -7.67 -1.05
C VAL A 385 -16.15 -8.75 -1.24
N ASN A 386 -16.86 -8.74 -2.36
CA ASN A 386 -17.83 -9.77 -2.73
C ASN A 386 -17.16 -11.16 -2.94
N GLY A 387 -15.88 -11.17 -3.32
CA GLY A 387 -15.06 -12.36 -3.49
C GLY A 387 -14.37 -12.89 -2.24
N SER A 388 -14.42 -12.18 -1.11
CA SER A 388 -13.63 -12.42 0.11
C SER A 388 -12.10 -12.41 -0.11
N ARG A 389 -11.63 -11.45 -0.90
CA ARG A 389 -10.21 -11.01 -1.02
C ARG A 389 -9.93 -9.82 -0.09
N ASP A 390 -8.70 -9.31 -0.09
CA ASP A 390 -8.30 -8.16 0.75
C ASP A 390 -7.75 -7.03 -0.16
N PRO A 391 -8.48 -5.90 -0.35
CA PRO A 391 -8.14 -4.75 -1.24
C PRO A 391 -6.87 -3.95 -0.92
N TYR A 392 -5.85 -4.62 -0.40
CA TYR A 392 -4.53 -4.15 0.02
C TYR A 392 -3.44 -5.21 -0.27
N PHE A 393 -3.76 -6.21 -1.10
CA PHE A 393 -2.90 -7.37 -1.37
C PHE A 393 -3.03 -7.88 -2.83
N MET A 394 -2.57 -7.05 -3.76
CA MET A 394 -2.40 -7.22 -5.23
C MET A 394 -1.92 -8.59 -5.78
N GLU A 395 -1.58 -9.54 -4.91
CA GLU A 395 -1.13 -10.89 -5.21
C GLU A 395 -2.20 -11.97 -5.00
N ASP A 396 -3.41 -11.64 -4.51
CA ASP A 396 -4.57 -12.55 -4.50
C ASP A 396 -5.65 -12.25 -5.57
N ASP A 397 -5.50 -11.16 -6.32
CA ASP A 397 -6.25 -10.80 -7.53
C ASP A 397 -6.48 -11.95 -8.51
N ASN A 398 -7.69 -11.98 -9.07
CA ASN A 398 -8.06 -12.90 -10.15
C ASN A 398 -8.12 -12.21 -11.52
N LEU A 399 -7.75 -10.92 -11.58
CA LEU A 399 -7.76 -10.07 -12.77
C LEU A 399 -6.51 -9.18 -12.82
N VAL A 400 -6.39 -8.41 -13.92
CA VAL A 400 -5.37 -7.38 -14.12
C VAL A 400 -5.95 -6.32 -15.05
N LEU A 401 -5.61 -5.05 -14.84
CA LEU A 401 -6.21 -3.92 -15.57
C LEU A 401 -6.26 -4.11 -17.10
N PRO A 402 -7.43 -3.94 -17.76
CA PRO A 402 -7.57 -4.15 -19.19
C PRO A 402 -6.93 -3.02 -20.02
N HIS A 403 -6.35 -3.39 -21.15
CA HIS A 403 -5.66 -2.49 -22.08
C HIS A 403 -6.29 -2.57 -23.48
N PHE A 404 -6.43 -1.41 -24.13
CA PHE A 404 -7.02 -1.31 -25.47
C PHE A 404 -6.43 -0.15 -26.28
N LEU A 405 -6.76 -0.10 -27.57
CA LEU A 405 -6.46 1.03 -28.46
C LEU A 405 -7.76 1.58 -29.06
N ALA A 406 -7.97 2.89 -28.99
CA ALA A 406 -9.03 3.57 -29.72
C ALA A 406 -8.49 4.11 -31.06
N ILE A 407 -8.98 3.57 -32.17
CA ILE A 407 -8.58 3.98 -33.53
C ILE A 407 -9.72 4.81 -34.13
N PRO A 408 -9.47 6.06 -34.57
CA PRO A 408 -10.52 6.88 -35.17
C PRO A 408 -10.95 6.32 -36.53
N GLY A 409 -12.21 6.58 -36.92
CA GLY A 409 -12.76 6.33 -38.24
C GLY A 409 -13.83 7.37 -38.60
N ASN A 410 -14.43 7.24 -39.79
CA ASN A 410 -15.45 8.19 -40.26
C ASN A 410 -16.79 7.95 -39.54
N GLN A 411 -17.15 8.85 -38.63
CA GLN A 411 -18.33 8.75 -37.74
C GLN A 411 -18.32 7.49 -36.85
N ASN A 412 -17.13 6.96 -36.56
CA ASN A 412 -16.93 5.77 -35.74
C ASN A 412 -15.55 5.75 -35.05
N VAL A 413 -15.40 4.85 -34.08
CA VAL A 413 -14.13 4.47 -33.44
C VAL A 413 -14.05 2.95 -33.44
N THR A 414 -12.95 2.40 -33.94
CA THR A 414 -12.61 0.99 -33.75
C THR A 414 -11.81 0.85 -32.46
N ILE A 415 -12.42 0.23 -31.44
CA ILE A 415 -11.76 -0.20 -30.22
C ILE A 415 -11.10 -1.56 -30.48
N ARG A 416 -9.78 -1.67 -30.21
CA ARG A 416 -9.05 -2.93 -30.26
C ARG A 416 -8.68 -3.39 -28.85
N PHE A 417 -9.14 -4.57 -28.47
CA PHE A 417 -8.86 -5.18 -27.16
C PHE A 417 -7.54 -5.92 -27.19
N GLN A 418 -6.84 -5.96 -26.05
CA GLN A 418 -5.74 -6.91 -25.83
C GLN A 418 -6.29 -8.16 -25.12
N PRO A 419 -6.28 -9.35 -25.74
CA PRO A 419 -6.68 -10.58 -25.07
C PRO A 419 -5.84 -10.83 -23.81
N ARG A 420 -6.52 -11.11 -22.70
CA ARG A 420 -5.94 -11.43 -21.38
C ARG A 420 -6.40 -12.84 -20.98
N PRO A 421 -5.52 -13.73 -20.46
CA PRO A 421 -5.96 -14.95 -19.79
C PRO A 421 -6.90 -14.65 -18.61
N GLY A 422 -7.80 -15.57 -18.27
CA GLY A 422 -8.78 -15.40 -17.17
C GLY A 422 -10.03 -14.59 -17.53
N VAL A 423 -9.87 -13.56 -18.37
CA VAL A 423 -10.98 -12.71 -18.85
C VAL A 423 -11.88 -13.47 -19.83
N VAL A 424 -13.19 -13.35 -19.67
CA VAL A 424 -14.22 -13.90 -20.58
C VAL A 424 -15.05 -12.83 -21.27
N GLN A 425 -15.08 -11.61 -20.72
CA GLN A 425 -15.96 -10.52 -21.15
C GLN A 425 -15.32 -9.17 -20.83
N PHE A 426 -15.64 -8.14 -21.61
CA PHE A 426 -15.31 -6.74 -21.33
C PHE A 426 -16.60 -5.91 -21.28
N LYS A 427 -16.66 -4.92 -20.37
CA LYS A 427 -17.66 -3.85 -20.43
C LYS A 427 -16.97 -2.56 -20.86
N LEU A 428 -17.55 -1.88 -21.86
CA LEU A 428 -16.98 -0.69 -22.50
C LEU A 428 -17.85 0.54 -22.22
N TYR A 429 -17.21 1.61 -21.78
CA TYR A 429 -17.84 2.86 -21.40
C TYR A 429 -17.29 4.03 -22.22
N ARG A 430 -18.13 5.03 -22.51
CA ARG A 430 -17.77 6.26 -23.21
C ARG A 430 -18.24 7.51 -22.48
N ALA A 431 -17.42 8.57 -22.50
CA ALA A 431 -17.84 9.92 -22.18
C ALA A 431 -17.57 10.86 -23.35
N ASP A 432 -18.50 11.78 -23.61
CA ASP A 432 -18.34 12.85 -24.61
C ASP A 432 -17.59 14.08 -24.03
N ASN A 433 -17.19 14.01 -22.76
CA ASN A 433 -16.38 14.99 -22.04
C ASN A 433 -15.77 14.31 -20.79
N ILE A 434 -14.46 14.46 -20.56
CA ILE A 434 -13.76 13.80 -19.43
C ILE A 434 -14.24 14.26 -18.03
N SER A 435 -14.89 15.42 -17.93
CA SER A 435 -15.49 15.94 -16.69
C SER A 435 -17.00 15.62 -16.58
N LYS A 436 -17.43 14.51 -17.18
CA LYS A 436 -18.78 13.94 -17.03
C LYS A 436 -18.66 12.44 -16.76
N SER A 437 -19.64 11.88 -16.06
CA SER A 437 -19.78 10.44 -15.83
C SER A 437 -19.71 9.66 -17.14
N PHE A 438 -18.97 8.56 -17.14
CA PHE A 438 -18.88 7.64 -18.28
C PHE A 438 -20.16 6.81 -18.39
N VAL A 439 -20.68 6.68 -19.61
CA VAL A 439 -21.88 5.89 -19.91
C VAL A 439 -21.46 4.53 -20.47
N LEU A 440 -21.97 3.45 -19.91
CA LEU A 440 -21.85 2.10 -20.44
C LEU A 440 -22.44 2.03 -21.86
N ILE A 441 -21.66 1.64 -22.87
CA ILE A 441 -22.11 1.53 -24.27
C ILE A 441 -22.26 0.09 -24.76
N ASP A 442 -21.55 -0.87 -24.16
CA ASP A 442 -21.77 -2.30 -24.35
C ASP A 442 -21.20 -3.08 -23.14
N ASP A 443 -21.96 -4.00 -22.56
CA ASP A 443 -21.53 -4.90 -21.48
C ASP A 443 -21.26 -6.34 -21.95
N SER A 444 -21.52 -6.64 -23.22
CA SER A 444 -21.66 -8.00 -23.76
C SER A 444 -20.46 -8.48 -24.61
N ILE A 445 -19.35 -7.74 -24.58
CA ILE A 445 -18.19 -7.97 -25.45
C ILE A 445 -17.40 -9.20 -24.97
N ASP A 446 -17.61 -10.36 -25.59
CA ASP A 446 -16.84 -11.59 -25.38
C ASP A 446 -15.33 -11.36 -25.56
N ALA A 447 -14.49 -11.91 -24.68
CA ALA A 447 -13.04 -11.67 -24.66
C ALA A 447 -12.26 -12.20 -25.88
N SER A 448 -12.88 -13.02 -26.75
CA SER A 448 -12.33 -13.37 -28.06
C SER A 448 -12.52 -12.27 -29.12
N THR A 449 -13.30 -11.22 -28.81
CA THR A 449 -13.52 -10.05 -29.68
C THR A 449 -12.24 -9.23 -29.77
N LEU A 450 -11.63 -9.20 -30.96
CA LEU A 450 -10.42 -8.40 -31.20
C LEU A 450 -10.73 -6.92 -31.54
N GLU A 451 -11.89 -6.65 -32.12
CA GLU A 451 -12.32 -5.31 -32.54
C GLU A 451 -13.81 -5.07 -32.26
N PHE A 452 -14.15 -3.91 -31.69
CA PHE A 452 -15.51 -3.38 -31.54
C PHE A 452 -15.59 -2.03 -32.27
N ILE A 453 -16.76 -1.67 -32.82
CA ILE A 453 -16.94 -0.44 -33.59
C ILE A 453 -18.08 0.39 -32.97
N ASP A 454 -17.71 1.40 -32.19
CA ASP A 454 -18.65 2.44 -31.76
C ASP A 454 -18.95 3.36 -32.95
N SER A 455 -20.22 3.66 -33.22
CA SER A 455 -20.65 4.28 -34.49
C SER A 455 -21.80 5.27 -34.33
N GLY A 456 -21.93 6.18 -35.30
CA GLY A 456 -22.84 7.32 -35.21
C GLY A 456 -22.23 8.52 -34.49
N LEU A 457 -20.90 8.54 -34.34
CA LEU A 457 -20.13 9.59 -33.68
C LEU A 457 -19.96 10.82 -34.60
N THR A 458 -19.75 12.00 -34.02
CA THR A 458 -19.49 13.21 -34.81
C THR A 458 -18.01 13.34 -35.13
N ASN A 459 -17.67 13.52 -36.42
CA ASN A 459 -16.30 13.78 -36.84
C ASN A 459 -15.81 15.14 -36.30
N GLY A 460 -14.62 15.17 -35.69
CA GLY A 460 -14.02 16.38 -35.12
C GLY A 460 -14.30 16.60 -33.63
N GLU A 461 -15.30 15.92 -33.05
CA GLU A 461 -15.54 15.91 -31.60
C GLU A 461 -14.62 14.89 -30.91
N ILE A 462 -14.30 15.13 -29.64
CA ILE A 462 -13.45 14.23 -28.85
C ILE A 462 -14.30 13.30 -27.96
N TYR A 463 -14.01 12.01 -28.03
CA TYR A 463 -14.63 10.98 -27.22
C TYR A 463 -13.59 10.30 -26.34
N TYR A 464 -13.99 9.98 -25.11
CA TYR A 464 -13.17 9.34 -24.09
C TYR A 464 -13.74 7.95 -23.80
N TYR A 465 -12.89 6.95 -23.64
CA TYR A 465 -13.28 5.57 -23.37
C TYR A 465 -12.55 5.02 -22.14
N ARG A 466 -13.25 4.19 -21.35
CA ARG A 466 -12.69 3.30 -20.33
C ARG A 466 -13.39 1.95 -20.39
N MET A 467 -12.78 0.89 -19.88
CA MET A 467 -13.35 -0.45 -19.83
C MET A 467 -12.94 -1.19 -18.56
N ILE A 468 -13.70 -2.22 -18.23
CA ILE A 468 -13.36 -3.24 -17.23
C ILE A 468 -13.41 -4.62 -17.89
N ALA A 469 -12.63 -5.55 -17.34
CA ALA A 469 -12.60 -6.95 -17.68
C ALA A 469 -13.40 -7.75 -16.67
N VAL A 470 -14.03 -8.83 -17.10
CA VAL A 470 -14.83 -9.72 -16.25
C VAL A 470 -14.32 -11.16 -16.44
N ASN A 471 -14.09 -11.89 -15.34
CA ASN A 471 -13.62 -13.28 -15.38
C ASN A 471 -14.79 -14.30 -15.35
N SER A 472 -14.48 -15.58 -15.53
CA SER A 472 -15.52 -16.64 -15.57
C SER A 472 -16.30 -16.86 -14.26
N GLY A 473 -15.86 -16.27 -13.15
CA GLY A 473 -16.57 -16.26 -11.87
C GLY A 473 -17.50 -15.06 -11.69
N GLY A 474 -17.42 -14.06 -12.58
CA GLY A 474 -18.14 -12.79 -12.45
C GLY A 474 -17.41 -11.74 -11.60
N ALA A 475 -16.14 -11.95 -11.26
CA ALA A 475 -15.28 -10.90 -10.72
C ALA A 475 -14.96 -9.88 -11.82
N GLU A 476 -14.77 -8.61 -11.43
CA GLU A 476 -14.59 -7.47 -12.33
C GLU A 476 -13.30 -6.72 -12.02
N SER A 477 -12.68 -6.09 -13.02
CA SER A 477 -11.43 -5.35 -12.87
C SER A 477 -11.67 -3.89 -12.52
N GLY A 478 -10.68 -3.26 -11.90
CA GLY A 478 -10.53 -1.82 -11.90
C GLY A 478 -10.55 -1.23 -13.33
N TYR A 479 -10.82 0.07 -13.41
CA TYR A 479 -10.97 0.76 -14.69
C TYR A 479 -9.65 0.92 -15.44
N SER A 480 -9.65 0.53 -16.73
CA SER A 480 -8.57 0.85 -17.66
C SER A 480 -8.23 2.34 -17.68
N PRO A 481 -6.96 2.74 -17.91
CA PRO A 481 -6.60 4.13 -18.21
C PRO A 481 -7.47 4.74 -19.32
N ILE A 482 -7.91 5.99 -19.11
CA ILE A 482 -8.80 6.68 -20.06
C ILE A 482 -8.08 6.93 -21.39
N MET A 483 -8.63 6.39 -22.48
CA MET A 483 -8.16 6.64 -23.84
C MET A 483 -9.05 7.69 -24.53
N SER A 484 -8.45 8.65 -25.23
CA SER A 484 -9.19 9.68 -25.99
C SER A 484 -8.92 9.61 -27.49
N VAL A 485 -9.93 9.97 -28.29
CA VAL A 485 -9.92 9.82 -29.75
C VAL A 485 -10.87 10.82 -30.43
N ILE A 486 -10.55 11.22 -31.66
CA ILE A 486 -11.35 12.14 -32.48
C ILE A 486 -11.71 11.44 -33.81
N PRO A 487 -12.98 11.05 -34.04
CA PRO A 487 -13.45 10.49 -35.31
C PRO A 487 -13.22 11.48 -36.46
N ARG A 488 -12.94 10.96 -37.65
CA ARG A 488 -12.58 11.77 -38.83
C ARG A 488 -12.72 10.99 -40.13
N ILE A 489 -13.00 11.72 -41.21
CA ILE A 489 -13.27 11.16 -42.54
C ILE A 489 -12.09 10.34 -43.08
N ASP A 490 -10.86 10.81 -42.83
CA ASP A 490 -9.63 10.16 -43.28
C ASP A 490 -8.62 10.01 -42.13
N THR A 491 -8.01 8.83 -42.09
CA THR A 491 -7.13 8.33 -41.04
C THR A 491 -5.83 7.76 -41.60
N ILE A 492 -5.67 7.75 -42.93
CA ILE A 492 -4.48 7.31 -43.64
C ILE A 492 -3.45 8.45 -43.60
N ARG A 493 -2.15 8.13 -43.48
CA ARG A 493 -1.09 9.13 -43.62
C ARG A 493 -0.69 9.24 -45.10
N PRO A 494 -0.48 10.45 -45.66
CA PRO A 494 -0.07 10.59 -47.05
C PRO A 494 1.31 9.97 -47.28
N VAL A 495 1.49 9.22 -48.38
CA VAL A 495 2.76 8.58 -48.73
C VAL A 495 3.36 9.17 -50.01
N ALA A 496 4.65 9.53 -49.94
CA ALA A 496 5.41 10.05 -51.07
C ALA A 496 6.90 9.72 -50.97
N PHE A 497 7.57 9.69 -52.11
CA PHE A 497 9.03 9.64 -52.23
C PHE A 497 9.57 11.01 -52.63
N VAL A 498 10.78 11.35 -52.17
CA VAL A 498 11.55 12.52 -52.61
C VAL A 498 12.80 12.06 -53.35
N PHE A 499 13.21 12.80 -54.37
CA PHE A 499 14.47 12.62 -55.09
C PHE A 499 15.18 13.96 -55.28
N ILE A 500 16.45 14.04 -54.88
CA ILE A 500 17.35 15.17 -55.16
C ILE A 500 17.95 14.98 -56.56
N ASN A 501 17.76 15.97 -57.44
CA ASN A 501 18.22 15.96 -58.84
C ASN A 501 17.79 14.72 -59.65
N ASN A 502 16.74 13.99 -59.25
CA ASN A 502 16.31 12.68 -59.76
C ASN A 502 17.18 11.48 -59.31
N GLY A 503 17.91 11.58 -58.19
CA GLY A 503 18.73 10.51 -57.61
C GLY A 503 20.22 10.61 -57.93
N ASP A 504 20.74 11.81 -58.24
CA ASP A 504 22.17 12.02 -58.43
C ASP A 504 22.91 11.88 -57.10
N GLN A 505 23.99 11.10 -57.06
CA GLN A 505 24.80 10.93 -55.85
C GLN A 505 25.66 12.17 -55.51
N TYR A 506 25.94 13.02 -56.49
CA TYR A 506 26.87 14.15 -56.36
C TYR A 506 26.36 15.40 -57.09
N THR A 507 26.60 16.58 -56.52
CA THR A 507 26.37 17.89 -57.16
C THR A 507 27.53 18.84 -56.88
N ASN A 508 27.82 19.75 -57.82
CA ASN A 508 28.69 20.90 -57.59
C ASN A 508 27.89 22.22 -57.40
N ASN A 509 26.56 22.16 -57.55
CA ASN A 509 25.62 23.25 -57.31
C ASN A 509 24.85 23.00 -55.99
N PRO A 510 24.94 23.90 -54.99
CA PRO A 510 24.19 23.76 -53.74
C PRO A 510 22.68 23.96 -53.90
N THR A 511 22.23 24.62 -54.98
CA THR A 511 20.79 24.72 -55.29
C THR A 511 20.38 23.52 -56.13
N VAL A 512 19.68 22.58 -55.49
CA VAL A 512 19.22 21.31 -56.06
C VAL A 512 17.74 21.34 -56.42
N THR A 513 17.33 20.47 -57.35
CA THR A 513 15.93 20.21 -57.65
C THR A 513 15.43 19.10 -56.74
N LEU A 514 14.40 19.35 -55.93
CA LEU A 514 13.70 18.30 -55.18
C LEU A 514 12.44 17.90 -55.96
N LYS A 515 12.31 16.61 -56.26
CA LYS A 515 11.15 16.05 -56.96
C LYS A 515 10.37 15.12 -56.04
N MET A 516 9.08 15.40 -55.87
CA MET A 516 8.17 14.56 -55.09
C MET A 516 7.43 13.60 -56.02
N ILE A 517 7.30 12.34 -55.62
CA ILE A 517 6.60 11.30 -56.39
C ILE A 517 5.59 10.62 -55.46
N THR A 518 4.32 10.74 -55.80
CA THR A 518 3.18 10.22 -55.04
C THR A 518 2.03 9.91 -56.00
N ASN A 519 1.09 9.07 -55.55
CA ASN A 519 -0.20 8.87 -56.19
C ASN A 519 -1.36 9.50 -55.40
N GLU A 520 -1.09 10.04 -54.19
CA GLU A 520 -2.12 10.63 -53.33
C GLU A 520 -2.62 11.96 -53.93
N THR A 521 -3.94 12.20 -53.88
CA THR A 521 -4.59 13.37 -54.51
C THR A 521 -5.01 14.46 -53.54
N ASP A 522 -4.83 14.21 -52.24
CA ASP A 522 -5.28 15.02 -51.10
C ASP A 522 -4.15 15.82 -50.43
N ILE A 523 -2.87 15.57 -50.78
CA ILE A 523 -1.72 16.32 -50.23
C ILE A 523 -1.84 17.81 -50.55
N THR A 524 -2.19 18.61 -49.53
CA THR A 524 -2.35 20.06 -49.64
C THR A 524 -1.07 20.82 -49.35
N HIS A 525 -0.26 20.32 -48.43
CA HIS A 525 0.92 21.03 -47.91
C HIS A 525 2.14 20.10 -47.76
N MET A 526 3.31 20.72 -47.75
CA MET A 526 4.60 20.10 -47.47
C MET A 526 5.47 21.03 -46.62
N ARG A 527 6.43 20.48 -45.87
CA ARG A 527 7.56 21.24 -45.32
C ARG A 527 8.86 20.49 -45.55
N VAL A 528 9.96 21.25 -45.69
CA VAL A 528 11.27 20.74 -46.12
C VAL A 528 12.36 21.26 -45.19
N SER A 529 13.31 20.41 -44.82
CA SER A 529 14.45 20.77 -43.97
C SER A 529 15.69 19.93 -44.28
N GLN A 530 16.88 20.41 -43.87
CA GLN A 530 18.10 19.58 -43.77
C GLN A 530 18.18 18.83 -42.42
N THR A 531 17.23 19.05 -41.52
CA THR A 531 17.12 18.37 -40.21
C THR A 531 15.81 17.59 -40.11
N SER A 532 15.87 16.39 -39.54
CA SER A 532 14.69 15.55 -39.26
C SER A 532 13.77 16.12 -38.16
N SER A 533 14.21 17.15 -37.43
CA SER A 533 13.37 17.92 -36.49
C SER A 533 12.48 18.97 -37.17
N PHE A 534 12.78 19.35 -38.43
CA PHE A 534 12.12 20.44 -39.15
C PHE A 534 12.08 21.77 -38.36
N GLU A 535 13.07 22.01 -37.50
CA GLU A 535 13.18 23.23 -36.70
C GLU A 535 13.33 24.46 -37.61
N GLY A 536 12.47 25.46 -37.44
CA GLY A 536 12.34 26.60 -38.36
C GLY A 536 11.67 26.30 -39.71
N GLY A 537 11.30 25.05 -39.99
CA GLY A 537 10.69 24.61 -41.24
C GLY A 537 9.21 25.00 -41.37
N SER A 538 8.92 25.93 -42.27
CA SER A 538 7.55 26.40 -42.58
C SER A 538 6.78 25.46 -43.51
N TRP A 539 5.48 25.32 -43.27
CA TRP A 539 4.55 24.65 -44.19
C TRP A 539 4.27 25.54 -45.41
N VAL A 540 4.36 24.97 -46.61
CA VAL A 540 4.01 25.58 -47.89
C VAL A 540 2.99 24.70 -48.63
N HIS A 541 2.26 25.24 -49.60
CA HIS A 541 1.41 24.41 -50.47
C HIS A 541 2.25 23.38 -51.23
N PHE A 542 1.69 22.18 -51.38
CA PHE A 542 2.34 21.03 -52.01
C PHE A 542 2.70 21.30 -53.47
N GLN A 543 3.92 20.90 -53.85
CA GLN A 543 4.48 21.06 -55.19
C GLN A 543 5.30 19.82 -55.56
N ASN A 544 4.96 19.19 -56.69
CA ASN A 544 5.65 18.01 -57.21
C ASN A 544 7.14 18.25 -57.53
N THR A 545 7.58 19.50 -57.67
CA THR A 545 8.99 19.85 -57.86
C THR A 545 9.25 21.25 -57.30
N ILE A 546 10.29 21.39 -56.48
CA ILE A 546 10.78 22.69 -55.97
C ILE A 546 12.31 22.79 -56.12
N MET A 547 12.83 24.02 -56.10
CA MET A 547 14.27 24.25 -55.92
C MET A 547 14.56 24.45 -54.44
N PHE A 548 15.64 23.85 -53.93
CA PHE A 548 16.06 23.97 -52.54
C PHE A 548 17.57 24.20 -52.47
N THR A 549 18.02 25.12 -51.62
CA THR A 549 19.44 25.44 -51.46
C THR A 549 19.99 24.77 -50.20
N LEU A 550 20.89 23.82 -50.40
CA LEU A 550 21.57 23.10 -49.33
C LEU A 550 22.67 23.97 -48.71
N MET A 551 22.68 24.06 -47.39
CA MET A 551 23.74 24.70 -46.62
C MET A 551 24.79 23.64 -46.24
N GLY A 552 25.97 23.69 -46.86
CA GLY A 552 27.11 22.84 -46.51
C GLY A 552 27.94 22.39 -47.71
N ILE A 553 28.90 21.52 -47.43
CA ILE A 553 29.66 20.69 -48.41
C ILE A 553 29.74 19.25 -47.88
N GLY A 554 30.14 18.29 -48.71
CA GLY A 554 30.10 16.88 -48.37
C GLY A 554 28.68 16.30 -48.40
N PRO A 555 28.43 15.15 -47.75
CA PRO A 555 27.10 14.54 -47.67
C PRO A 555 26.06 15.48 -47.03
N GLN A 556 24.92 15.63 -47.68
CA GLN A 556 23.77 16.42 -47.22
C GLN A 556 22.50 15.60 -47.39
N PHE A 557 21.54 15.78 -46.48
CA PHE A 557 20.22 15.16 -46.53
C PHE A 557 19.14 16.21 -46.63
N VAL A 558 18.01 15.83 -47.24
CA VAL A 558 16.78 16.61 -47.22
C VAL A 558 15.65 15.71 -46.70
N PHE A 559 14.94 16.22 -45.70
CA PHE A 559 13.75 15.61 -45.13
C PHE A 559 12.52 16.40 -45.61
N VAL A 560 11.44 15.67 -45.89
CA VAL A 560 10.16 16.24 -46.37
C VAL A 560 9.01 15.60 -45.61
N GLU A 561 8.16 16.41 -44.99
CA GLU A 561 6.84 15.99 -44.51
C GLU A 561 5.76 16.46 -45.46
N PHE A 562 4.70 15.65 -45.59
CA PHE A 562 3.51 15.93 -46.37
C PHE A 562 2.29 16.00 -45.46
N LYS A 563 1.30 16.79 -45.85
CA LYS A 563 0.03 16.96 -45.13
C LYS A 563 -1.14 17.01 -46.10
N ASP A 564 -2.15 16.20 -45.84
CA ASP A 564 -3.36 16.01 -46.66
C ASP A 564 -4.40 17.14 -46.46
N THR A 565 -5.64 16.92 -46.91
CA THR A 565 -6.80 17.81 -46.67
C THR A 565 -7.39 17.70 -45.26
N PHE A 566 -7.01 16.68 -44.48
CA PHE A 566 -7.62 16.30 -43.20
C PHE A 566 -6.69 16.49 -41.99
N GLY A 567 -5.44 16.89 -42.23
CA GLY A 567 -4.41 17.17 -41.23
C GLY A 567 -3.46 16.01 -40.91
N ASN A 568 -3.56 14.85 -41.58
CA ASN A 568 -2.59 13.76 -41.37
C ASN A 568 -1.22 14.18 -41.87
N ILE A 569 -0.17 13.86 -41.09
CA ILE A 569 1.23 14.09 -41.47
C ILE A 569 1.85 12.76 -41.87
N GLY A 570 2.53 12.74 -43.02
CA GLY A 570 3.10 11.53 -43.61
C GLY A 570 4.37 11.80 -44.42
N GLY A 571 4.96 10.69 -44.88
CA GLY A 571 6.32 10.63 -45.38
C GLY A 571 6.50 9.48 -46.38
N ASN A 572 7.50 8.63 -46.16
CA ASN A 572 7.60 7.37 -46.89
C ASN A 572 6.63 6.29 -46.30
N ASP A 573 6.66 5.08 -46.86
CA ASP A 573 5.80 3.96 -46.45
C ASP A 573 5.90 3.61 -44.95
N ARG A 574 7.05 3.90 -44.32
CA ARG A 574 7.39 3.47 -42.95
C ARG A 574 7.49 4.59 -41.92
N GLY A 575 7.52 5.86 -42.32
CA GLY A 575 7.89 6.98 -41.45
C GLY A 575 7.00 8.21 -41.59
N ILE A 576 7.18 9.16 -40.67
CA ILE A 576 6.47 10.45 -40.66
C ILE A 576 7.03 11.47 -41.66
N TYR A 577 8.23 11.24 -42.20
CA TYR A 577 8.85 12.03 -43.27
C TYR A 577 9.43 11.12 -44.36
N ALA A 578 9.52 11.64 -45.59
CA ALA A 578 10.39 11.09 -46.62
C ALA A 578 11.76 11.77 -46.57
N TYR A 579 12.80 11.13 -47.11
CA TYR A 579 14.13 11.73 -47.20
C TYR A 579 14.91 11.20 -48.39
N ASP A 580 15.91 11.97 -48.83
CA ASP A 580 16.94 11.59 -49.80
C ASP A 580 18.23 12.37 -49.51
N GLY A 581 19.36 12.01 -50.12
CA GLY A 581 20.67 12.60 -49.83
C GLY A 581 21.61 12.70 -51.03
N ILE A 582 22.46 13.73 -51.03
CA ILE A 582 23.41 14.05 -52.10
C ILE A 582 24.73 14.53 -51.52
N ILE A 583 25.86 14.29 -52.21
CA ILE A 583 27.16 14.83 -51.82
C ILE A 583 27.44 16.13 -52.60
N ILE A 584 27.63 17.23 -51.89
CA ILE A 584 28.04 18.51 -52.48
C ILE A 584 29.57 18.57 -52.53
N ASP A 585 30.13 18.54 -53.72
CA ASP A 585 31.56 18.73 -53.95
C ASP A 585 31.78 19.82 -55.02
N PRO A 586 32.25 21.02 -54.63
CA PRO A 586 32.55 22.11 -55.57
C PRO A 586 33.64 21.78 -56.60
N SER A 587 34.42 20.71 -56.42
CA SER A 587 35.42 20.22 -57.38
C SER A 587 34.87 19.14 -58.32
N TYR A 588 33.69 18.59 -58.05
CA TYR A 588 33.07 17.55 -58.86
C TYR A 588 32.71 18.06 -60.26
N SER A 589 33.10 17.28 -61.26
CA SER A 589 32.59 17.37 -62.63
C SER A 589 31.99 16.00 -62.99
N PRO A 590 30.73 15.94 -63.46
CA PRO A 590 30.04 14.66 -63.65
C PRO A 590 30.75 13.79 -64.70
N PRO A 591 31.15 12.55 -64.35
CA PRO A 591 31.82 11.65 -65.29
C PRO A 591 30.83 11.02 -66.27
N SER A 592 31.28 10.79 -67.50
CA SER A 592 30.49 10.10 -68.52
C SER A 592 30.37 8.59 -68.23
N SER A 593 29.31 8.21 -67.51
CA SER A 593 28.70 6.88 -67.43
C SER A 593 29.61 5.64 -67.51
N SER A 594 30.06 5.10 -66.37
CA SER A 594 30.40 3.67 -66.24
C SER A 594 30.30 3.12 -64.80
N SER A 595 29.28 2.29 -64.58
CA SER A 595 29.15 1.15 -63.65
C SER A 595 30.20 0.83 -62.56
N THR A 596 29.69 0.51 -61.35
CA THR A 596 30.16 -0.55 -60.40
C THR A 596 31.51 -0.37 -59.68
N THR A 597 31.77 -0.82 -58.42
CA THR A 597 31.00 -1.62 -57.43
C THR A 597 31.58 -1.50 -55.98
N GLN A 598 30.77 -1.88 -54.98
CA GLN A 598 31.13 -2.40 -53.63
C GLN A 598 31.76 -1.50 -52.54
N ASN A 599 31.17 -1.65 -51.33
CA ASN A 599 31.72 -1.92 -49.97
C ASN A 599 33.04 -1.22 -49.52
N ALA A 600 33.24 -0.84 -48.26
CA ALA A 600 32.72 -1.47 -47.03
C ALA A 600 32.78 -0.58 -45.76
N ASP A 601 31.97 -1.00 -44.76
CA ASP A 601 32.22 -1.02 -43.31
C ASP A 601 32.46 0.26 -42.46
N TRP A 602 32.30 0.04 -41.15
CA TRP A 602 32.07 1.02 -40.09
C TRP A 602 33.35 1.31 -39.28
N ALA A 603 33.43 2.48 -38.64
CA ALA A 603 34.35 2.77 -37.55
C ALA A 603 33.67 3.61 -36.46
N SER A 604 33.91 3.29 -35.19
CA SER A 604 33.34 3.96 -34.01
C SER A 604 34.27 5.03 -33.44
N PHE A 605 33.72 5.95 -32.62
CA PHE A 605 34.48 6.84 -31.74
C PHE A 605 33.70 7.16 -30.45
N ASP A 606 34.32 6.89 -29.30
CA ASP A 606 33.87 7.31 -27.95
C ASP A 606 34.44 8.69 -27.57
N ILE A 607 33.82 9.38 -26.59
CA ILE A 607 34.46 10.49 -25.83
C ILE A 607 33.75 10.77 -24.47
N VAL A 608 34.53 11.09 -23.42
CA VAL A 608 34.14 11.42 -22.01
C VAL A 608 35.35 12.07 -21.29
N VAL A 609 35.31 12.80 -20.17
CA VAL A 609 34.29 13.26 -19.18
C VAL A 609 34.55 14.79 -18.90
N TYR A 610 33.98 15.60 -17.98
CA TYR A 610 33.27 15.54 -16.67
C TYR A 610 32.21 16.69 -16.63
N GLY A 611 31.36 16.95 -15.61
CA GLY A 611 31.18 16.41 -14.25
C GLY A 611 31.48 17.45 -13.13
N LEU A 612 30.47 17.88 -12.34
CA LEU A 612 30.58 18.83 -11.21
C LEU A 612 29.42 18.67 -10.20
N ILE A 613 29.62 19.03 -8.91
CA ILE A 613 28.73 18.77 -7.75
C ILE A 613 28.72 20.02 -6.84
N ILE A 614 27.65 20.30 -6.07
CA ILE A 614 27.63 20.76 -4.63
C ILE A 614 26.22 21.21 -4.16
N SER A 615 25.76 20.57 -3.05
CA SER A 615 24.90 20.95 -1.88
C SER A 615 23.97 22.21 -1.87
N SER A 616 23.07 22.47 -0.89
CA SER A 616 22.84 21.95 0.49
C SER A 616 21.35 22.00 0.91
N ILE A 617 21.00 21.23 1.96
CA ILE A 617 19.73 21.28 2.72
C ILE A 617 19.57 22.59 3.51
N ILE A 618 18.32 23.03 3.74
CA ILE A 618 17.97 24.12 4.68
C ILE A 618 17.34 23.55 5.96
N LEU A 619 17.90 23.91 7.11
CA LEU A 619 17.34 23.68 8.45
C LEU A 619 16.99 25.03 9.09
N TYR A 620 15.86 25.11 9.82
CA TYR A 620 15.53 26.30 10.61
C TYR A 620 15.36 25.96 12.10
N ARG A 621 16.09 26.66 12.98
CA ARG A 621 16.10 26.36 14.43
C ARG A 621 15.69 27.57 15.30
N LYS A 622 14.64 27.33 16.09
CA LYS A 622 14.00 28.17 17.13
C LYS A 622 14.96 29.00 17.99
N LYS A 623 14.62 30.26 18.30
CA LYS A 623 15.23 31.02 19.42
C LYS A 623 14.26 32.02 20.07
N LYS A 624 14.30 32.12 21.41
CA LYS A 624 13.41 32.95 22.26
C LYS A 624 13.79 34.43 22.29
N LYS A 625 12.76 35.31 22.34
CA LYS A 625 12.61 36.41 23.33
C LYS A 625 11.17 36.31 23.86
N LEU A 626 10.82 36.32 25.14
CA LEU A 626 11.22 37.10 26.34
C LEU A 626 10.78 38.58 26.33
N LYS A 627 9.75 38.83 27.14
CA LYS A 627 9.26 40.12 27.69
C LYS A 627 8.76 41.16 26.68
N ARG A 628 7.47 41.50 26.81
CA ARG A 628 7.16 42.55 27.79
C ARG A 628 6.26 42.00 28.88
#